data_AF-A0A521IEF5-F1
#
_entry.id   AF-A0A521IEF5-F1
#
_cell.length_a   1.000
_cell.length_b   1.000
_cell.length_c   1.000
_cell.angle_alpha   90.00
_cell.angle_beta   90.00
_cell.angle_gamma   90.00
#
_symmetry.space_group_name_H-M   'P 1'
#
loop_
_entity.id
_entity.type
_entity.pdbx_description
1 polymer ?
#
loop_
_entity_poly.entity_id
_entity_poly.type
_entity_poly.pdbx_seq_one_letter_code
_entity_poly.pdbx_strand_id
1 'polypeptide(L)'
;MNNNSIIPGFDDEKDDSLKIRLEKIDEVNGCIVLFLNGYIDTYNSSFFQKRVTKIVEAGFFKLIFNCSALNYVSSTGIGSFTAFLKTVKPKGGDVVLLEIQPKVYEVFQLLGFSQFFNIKDNLPDSIAFFKTSGQEVKSEVFPKIFSCPICSKKLKAVKSGRFRCSECKTILAIDNNGQVFLG
;
A
#
# COMPACT_ATOMS: atom_id res chain seq x y z
N MET A 1 22.43 12.86 6.38
CA MET A 1 21.28 13.60 5.82
C MET A 1 20.30 13.89 6.95
N ASN A 2 19.79 15.11 7.04
CA ASN A 2 18.88 15.55 8.11
C ASN A 2 17.44 15.48 7.58
N ASN A 3 16.52 14.81 8.29
CA ASN A 3 15.12 14.68 7.84
C ASN A 3 14.45 16.05 7.71
N ASN A 4 14.85 17.02 8.54
CA ASN A 4 14.32 18.39 8.51
C ASN A 4 14.61 19.14 7.21
N SER A 5 15.59 18.71 6.41
CA SER A 5 15.83 19.25 5.06
C SER A 5 14.79 18.79 4.04
N ILE A 6 14.11 17.67 4.30
CA ILE A 6 13.06 17.10 3.45
C ILE A 6 11.68 17.53 3.95
N ILE A 7 11.45 17.44 5.27
CA ILE A 7 10.19 17.84 5.92
C ILE A 7 10.53 18.67 7.16
N PRO A 8 10.23 19.98 7.18
CA PRO A 8 10.49 20.83 8.33
C PRO A 8 9.85 20.30 9.62
N GLY A 9 10.62 20.29 10.72
CA GLY A 9 10.16 19.85 12.04
C GLY A 9 9.86 18.35 12.16
N PHE A 10 10.39 17.53 11.24
CA PHE A 10 10.22 16.08 11.31
C PHE A 10 10.89 15.49 12.56
N ASP A 11 12.09 15.96 12.89
CA ASP A 11 12.93 15.47 14.00
C ASP A 11 12.67 16.14 15.36
N ASP A 12 11.63 16.98 15.46
CA ASP A 12 11.28 17.72 16.70
C ASP A 12 10.80 16.79 17.82
N GLU A 13 10.16 15.67 17.45
CA GLU A 13 9.80 14.60 18.36
C GLU A 13 10.69 13.40 18.05
N LYS A 14 11.19 12.75 19.09
CA LYS A 14 12.04 11.56 18.99
C LYS A 14 11.47 10.45 19.85
N ASP A 15 11.81 9.23 19.47
CA ASP A 15 11.49 8.03 20.21
C ASP A 15 12.76 7.17 20.29
N ASP A 16 13.05 6.61 21.47
CA ASP A 16 14.28 5.84 21.70
C ASP A 16 14.23 4.46 21.04
N SER A 17 13.03 3.94 20.81
CA SER A 17 12.77 2.60 20.28
C SER A 17 12.60 2.54 18.77
N LEU A 18 12.27 3.66 18.12
CA LEU A 18 12.11 3.74 16.67
C LEU A 18 12.80 4.96 16.09
N LYS A 19 13.85 4.72 15.31
CA LYS A 19 14.53 5.75 14.51
C LYS A 19 14.02 5.69 13.08
N ILE A 20 13.68 6.86 12.53
CA ILE A 20 13.21 7.01 11.15
C ILE A 20 14.17 7.94 10.41
N ARG A 21 14.76 7.44 9.33
CA ARG A 21 15.54 8.27 8.39
C ARG A 21 14.80 8.36 7.06
N LEU A 22 14.77 9.55 6.49
CA LEU A 22 14.10 9.84 5.23
C LEU A 22 15.11 9.97 4.08
N GLU A 23 14.67 9.54 2.90
CA GLU A 23 15.39 9.72 1.66
C GLU A 23 14.39 9.93 0.52
N LYS A 24 14.49 11.07 -0.16
CA LYS A 24 13.62 11.40 -1.29
C LYS A 24 14.11 10.67 -2.54
N ILE A 25 13.19 10.12 -3.33
CA ILE A 25 13.51 9.51 -4.62
C ILE A 25 13.17 10.49 -5.74
N ASP A 26 14.19 11.11 -6.33
CA ASP A 26 13.98 12.13 -7.36
C ASP A 26 13.45 11.55 -8.69
N GLU A 27 13.70 10.27 -8.95
CA GLU A 27 13.20 9.57 -10.15
C GLU A 27 11.68 9.38 -10.18
N VAL A 28 11.00 9.53 -9.04
CA VAL A 28 9.56 9.31 -8.91
C VAL A 28 8.95 10.44 -8.08
N ASN A 29 8.16 11.30 -8.73
CA ASN A 29 7.51 12.41 -8.04
C ASN A 29 6.58 11.91 -6.90
N GLY A 30 6.67 12.55 -5.74
CA GLY A 30 5.92 12.23 -4.53
C GLY A 30 6.37 10.93 -3.84
N CYS A 31 7.56 10.42 -4.14
CA CYS A 31 8.12 9.20 -3.55
C CYS A 31 9.20 9.47 -2.51
N ILE A 32 9.13 8.73 -1.41
CA ILE A 32 10.07 8.83 -0.29
C ILE A 32 10.27 7.46 0.35
N VAL A 33 11.52 7.19 0.73
CA VAL A 33 11.92 6.03 1.51
C VAL A 33 12.02 6.42 2.98
N LEU A 34 11.38 5.63 3.84
CA LEU A 34 11.49 5.69 5.28
C LEU A 34 12.29 4.48 5.77
N PHE A 35 13.51 4.70 6.24
CA PHE A 35 14.32 3.67 6.87
C PHE A 35 13.91 3.54 8.33
N LEU A 36 13.32 2.39 8.67
CA LEU A 36 12.86 2.09 10.01
C LEU A 36 13.93 1.27 10.73
N ASN A 37 14.41 1.76 11.87
CA ASN A 37 15.36 1.05 12.70
C ASN A 37 14.82 0.96 14.14
N GLY A 38 14.64 -0.28 14.61
CA GLY A 38 14.13 -0.57 15.95
C GLY A 38 12.90 -1.46 15.91
N TYR A 39 11.87 -1.11 16.69
CA TYR A 39 10.62 -1.85 16.77
C TYR A 39 9.41 -0.92 16.74
N ILE A 40 8.25 -1.44 16.33
CA ILE A 40 6.98 -0.72 16.42
C ILE A 40 6.03 -1.53 17.31
N ASP A 41 5.60 -0.95 18.41
CA ASP A 41 4.71 -1.58 19.37
C ASP A 41 3.51 -0.68 19.71
N THR A 42 2.71 -1.09 20.69
CA THR A 42 1.54 -0.31 21.12
C THR A 42 1.91 1.06 21.70
N TYR A 43 3.08 1.20 22.33
CA TYR A 43 3.49 2.42 23.00
C TYR A 43 4.00 3.47 22.01
N ASN A 44 4.81 3.07 21.02
CA ASN A 44 5.37 4.00 20.04
C ASN A 44 4.54 4.12 18.74
N SER A 45 3.47 3.34 18.57
CA SER A 45 2.61 3.40 17.38
C SER A 45 2.05 4.80 17.09
N SER A 46 1.70 5.55 18.15
CA SER A 46 1.19 6.92 18.01
C SER A 46 2.25 7.89 17.48
N PHE A 47 3.51 7.74 17.94
CA PHE A 47 4.65 8.49 17.43
C PHE A 47 4.89 8.17 15.95
N PHE A 48 4.92 6.88 15.60
CA PHE A 48 5.10 6.44 14.22
C PHE A 48 4.02 7.01 13.29
N GLN A 49 2.75 6.94 13.69
CA GLN A 49 1.65 7.54 12.94
C GLN A 49 1.81 9.04 12.74
N LYS A 50 2.12 9.80 13.79
CA LYS A 50 2.36 11.25 13.65
C LYS A 50 3.47 11.57 12.66
N ARG A 51 4.59 10.83 12.71
CA ARG A 51 5.72 11.05 11.79
C ARG A 51 5.32 10.77 10.34
N VAL A 52 4.64 9.65 10.07
CA VAL A 52 4.20 9.32 8.71
C VAL A 52 3.10 10.28 8.21
N THR A 53 2.22 10.75 9.08
CA THR A 53 1.22 11.77 8.72
C THR A 53 1.88 13.06 8.24
N LYS A 54 2.95 13.55 8.89
CA LYS A 54 3.71 14.72 8.40
C LYS A 54 4.25 14.52 6.97
N ILE A 55 4.69 13.30 6.65
CA ILE A 55 5.18 12.94 5.30
C ILE A 55 4.05 13.04 4.27
N VAL A 56 2.87 12.51 4.62
CA VAL A 56 1.69 12.58 3.76
C VAL A 56 1.19 14.01 3.59
N GLU A 57 1.21 14.82 4.66
CA GLU A 57 0.85 16.25 4.62
C GLU A 57 1.82 17.07 3.76
N ALA A 58 3.11 16.70 3.74
CA ALA A 58 4.11 17.28 2.85
C ALA A 58 3.96 16.86 1.36
N GLY A 59 2.95 16.05 1.01
CA GLY A 59 2.63 15.68 -0.36
C GLY A 59 3.28 14.39 -0.86
N PHE A 60 3.95 13.63 0.02
CA PHE A 60 4.48 12.32 -0.34
C PHE A 60 3.41 11.24 -0.16
N PHE A 61 2.98 10.63 -1.26
CA PHE A 61 1.95 9.58 -1.26
C PHE A 61 2.49 8.21 -1.69
N LYS A 62 3.71 8.14 -2.23
CA LYS A 62 4.36 6.89 -2.63
C LYS A 62 5.41 6.53 -1.59
N LEU A 63 5.00 5.70 -0.63
CA LEU A 63 5.81 5.43 0.56
C LEU A 63 6.53 4.09 0.42
N ILE A 64 7.86 4.10 0.56
CA ILE A 64 8.66 2.88 0.67
C ILE A 64 9.14 2.79 2.12
N PHE A 65 8.69 1.80 2.87
CA PHE A 65 9.22 1.52 4.21
C PHE A 65 10.34 0.49 4.08
N ASN A 66 11.58 0.91 4.30
CA ASN A 66 12.68 -0.03 4.44
C ASN A 66 12.62 -0.63 5.86
N CYS A 67 12.31 -1.93 5.90
CA CYS A 67 12.08 -2.73 7.10
C CYS A 67 13.27 -3.65 7.42
N SER A 68 14.43 -3.47 6.78
CA SER A 68 15.62 -4.30 6.99
C SER A 68 16.13 -4.25 8.43
N ALA A 69 15.94 -3.12 9.12
CA ALA A 69 16.30 -2.93 10.52
C ALA A 69 15.07 -2.83 11.46
N LEU A 70 13.90 -3.23 10.98
CA LEU A 70 12.68 -3.32 11.79
C LEU A 70 12.58 -4.72 12.40
N ASN A 71 12.92 -4.85 13.67
CA ASN A 71 13.07 -6.15 14.33
C ASN A 71 11.74 -6.74 14.83
N TYR A 72 10.73 -5.90 15.03
CA TYR A 72 9.44 -6.30 15.57
C TYR A 72 8.34 -5.32 15.19
N VAL A 73 7.13 -5.86 14.97
CA VAL A 73 5.90 -5.09 14.81
C VAL A 73 4.78 -5.74 15.64
N SER A 74 4.03 -4.95 16.39
CA SER A 74 2.79 -5.38 17.05
C SER A 74 1.58 -5.30 16.12
N SER A 75 0.42 -5.78 16.58
CA SER A 75 -0.87 -5.62 15.88
C SER A 75 -1.25 -4.15 15.66
N THR A 76 -0.94 -3.27 16.61
CA THR A 76 -1.14 -1.81 16.50
C THR A 76 -0.19 -1.17 15.49
N GLY A 77 1.05 -1.66 15.40
CA GLY A 77 1.98 -1.29 14.33
C GLY A 77 1.47 -1.66 12.94
N ILE A 78 0.98 -2.89 12.76
CA ILE A 78 0.38 -3.35 11.49
C ILE A 78 -0.87 -2.53 11.13
N GLY A 79 -1.69 -2.20 12.13
CA GLY A 79 -2.82 -1.29 11.98
C GLY A 79 -2.39 0.09 11.44
N SER A 80 -1.23 0.59 11.87
CA SER A 80 -0.66 1.85 11.39
C SER A 80 -0.29 1.79 9.91
N PHE A 81 0.42 0.74 9.46
CA PHE A 81 0.72 0.54 8.03
C PHE A 81 -0.56 0.47 7.18
N THR A 82 -1.58 -0.24 7.68
CA THR A 82 -2.86 -0.38 7.00
C THR A 82 -3.59 0.95 6.89
N ALA A 83 -3.51 1.79 7.93
CA ALA A 83 -4.07 3.13 7.91
C ALA A 83 -3.35 4.02 6.87
N PHE A 84 -2.02 3.97 6.80
CA PHE A 84 -1.28 4.73 5.79
C PHE A 84 -1.64 4.32 4.37
N LEU A 85 -1.72 3.02 4.10
CA LEU A 85 -2.15 2.49 2.81
C LEU A 85 -3.54 3.05 2.41
N LYS A 86 -4.50 3.03 3.34
CA LYS A 86 -5.83 3.60 3.13
C LYS A 86 -5.81 5.11 2.90
N THR A 87 -4.89 5.83 3.53
CA THR A 87 -4.76 7.29 3.38
C THR A 87 -4.13 7.68 2.04
N VAL A 88 -3.14 6.93 1.56
CA VAL A 88 -2.42 7.30 0.32
C VAL A 88 -3.09 6.77 -0.95
N LYS A 89 -3.77 5.62 -0.89
CA LYS A 89 -4.47 5.01 -2.04
C LYS A 89 -5.42 5.99 -2.76
N PRO A 90 -6.34 6.71 -2.08
CA PRO A 90 -7.24 7.66 -2.74
C PRO A 90 -6.52 8.87 -3.35
N LYS A 91 -5.28 9.16 -2.92
CA LYS A 91 -4.44 10.24 -3.43
C LYS A 91 -3.54 9.80 -4.59
N GLY A 92 -3.79 8.61 -5.17
CA GLY A 92 -2.98 8.03 -6.24
C GLY A 92 -1.61 7.51 -5.76
N GLY A 93 -1.47 7.32 -4.45
CA GLY A 93 -0.28 6.75 -3.82
C GLY A 93 -0.43 5.26 -3.50
N ASP A 94 0.64 4.68 -2.97
CA ASP A 94 0.64 3.30 -2.47
C ASP A 94 1.77 3.12 -1.44
N VAL A 95 1.83 1.93 -0.83
CA VAL A 95 2.86 1.54 0.14
C VAL A 95 3.62 0.33 -0.36
N VAL A 96 4.95 0.41 -0.29
CA VAL A 96 5.87 -0.72 -0.47
C VAL A 96 6.57 -1.02 0.86
N LEU A 97 6.62 -2.29 1.23
CA LEU A 97 7.45 -2.81 2.32
C LEU A 97 8.71 -3.41 1.70
N LEU A 98 9.83 -2.71 1.88
CA LEU A 98 11.14 -3.08 1.35
C LEU A 98 11.92 -3.87 2.40
N GLU A 99 12.52 -4.99 2.00
CA GLU A 99 13.43 -5.80 2.84
C GLU A 99 12.81 -6.18 4.19
N ILE A 100 11.57 -6.67 4.16
CA ILE A 100 10.87 -7.06 5.39
C ILE A 100 11.59 -8.23 6.07
N GLN A 101 11.94 -8.05 7.34
CA GLN A 101 12.52 -9.10 8.17
C GLN A 101 11.55 -10.31 8.28
N PRO A 102 12.04 -11.57 8.21
CA PRO A 102 11.19 -12.76 8.23
C PRO A 102 10.20 -12.80 9.40
N LYS A 103 10.65 -12.43 10.61
CA LYS A 103 9.79 -12.37 11.81
C LYS A 103 8.65 -11.36 11.66
N VAL A 104 8.94 -10.18 11.09
CA VAL A 104 7.92 -9.15 10.85
C VAL A 104 6.94 -9.64 9.79
N TYR A 105 7.45 -10.23 8.70
CA TYR A 105 6.64 -10.78 7.62
C TYR A 105 5.68 -11.87 8.11
N GLU A 106 6.13 -12.75 9.00
CA GLU A 106 5.30 -13.79 9.61
C GLU A 106 4.10 -13.20 10.36
N VAL A 107 4.28 -12.10 11.11
CA VAL A 107 3.16 -11.41 11.77
C VAL A 107 2.17 -10.83 10.75
N PHE A 108 2.67 -10.24 9.65
CA PHE A 108 1.81 -9.77 8.55
C PHE A 108 1.04 -10.91 7.88
N GLN A 109 1.66 -12.10 7.71
CA GLN A 109 1.00 -13.27 7.14
C GLN A 109 -0.05 -13.88 8.07
N LEU A 110 0.28 -14.06 9.35
CA LEU A 110 -0.62 -14.64 10.35
C LEU A 110 -1.93 -13.84 10.47
N LEU A 111 -1.84 -12.52 10.34
CA LEU A 111 -2.99 -11.63 10.38
C LEU A 111 -3.66 -11.42 9.00
N GLY A 112 -3.14 -12.04 7.94
CA GLY A 112 -3.69 -11.94 6.58
C GLY A 112 -3.52 -10.58 5.91
N PHE A 113 -2.58 -9.75 6.38
CA PHE A 113 -2.33 -8.41 5.84
C PHE A 113 -1.30 -8.38 4.72
N SER A 114 -0.41 -9.36 4.65
CA SER A 114 0.66 -9.42 3.63
C SER A 114 0.15 -9.23 2.20
N GLN A 115 -1.02 -9.79 1.88
CA GLN A 115 -1.65 -9.70 0.55
C GLN A 115 -2.07 -8.28 0.12
N PHE A 116 -2.17 -7.32 1.04
CA PHE A 116 -2.56 -5.93 0.73
C PHE A 116 -1.36 -5.03 0.44
N PHE A 117 -0.15 -5.47 0.79
CA PHE A 117 1.06 -4.68 0.65
C PHE A 117 1.90 -5.19 -0.51
N ASN A 118 2.57 -4.26 -1.19
CA ASN A 118 3.62 -4.62 -2.14
C ASN A 118 4.90 -4.87 -1.35
N ILE A 119 5.38 -6.11 -1.35
CA ILE A 119 6.59 -6.49 -0.63
C ILE A 119 7.70 -6.71 -1.66
N LYS A 120 8.86 -6.09 -1.43
CA LYS A 120 10.02 -6.13 -2.35
C LYS A 120 11.29 -6.36 -1.57
N ASP A 121 12.24 -7.05 -2.19
CA ASP A 121 13.53 -7.39 -1.55
C ASP A 121 14.63 -6.37 -1.88
N ASN A 122 14.40 -5.45 -2.81
CA ASN A 122 15.38 -4.44 -3.19
C ASN A 122 14.74 -3.09 -3.56
N LEU A 123 15.52 -2.02 -3.38
CA LEU A 123 15.09 -0.66 -3.64
C LEU A 123 14.75 -0.39 -5.12
N PRO A 124 15.54 -0.85 -6.12
CA PRO A 124 15.19 -0.68 -7.53
C PRO A 124 13.79 -1.18 -7.88
N ASP A 125 13.40 -2.38 -7.44
CA ASP A 125 12.07 -2.94 -7.69
C ASP A 125 10.95 -2.15 -7.00
N SER A 126 11.24 -1.57 -5.82
CA SER A 126 10.32 -0.70 -5.09
C SER A 126 10.08 0.61 -5.84
N ILE A 127 11.12 1.19 -6.41
CA ILE A 127 11.03 2.38 -7.25
C ILE A 127 10.32 2.05 -8.58
N ALA A 128 10.67 0.93 -9.19
CA ALA A 128 10.06 0.46 -10.44
C ALA A 128 8.56 0.20 -10.27
N PHE A 129 8.13 -0.34 -9.12
CA PHE A 129 6.72 -0.45 -8.77
C PHE A 129 6.01 0.90 -8.94
N PHE A 130 6.53 1.97 -8.35
CA PHE A 130 5.90 3.29 -8.46
C PHE A 130 6.04 4.00 -9.82
N LYS A 131 7.06 3.64 -10.62
CA LYS A 131 7.15 4.08 -12.03
C LYS A 131 6.05 3.45 -12.86
N THR A 132 5.79 2.16 -12.64
CA THR A 132 4.76 1.41 -13.35
C THR A 132 3.36 1.70 -12.82
N SER A 133 3.18 1.92 -11.50
CA SER A 133 1.89 2.27 -10.87
C SER A 133 1.39 3.68 -11.16
N GLY A 134 2.19 4.53 -11.82
CA GLY A 134 1.69 5.74 -12.50
C GLY A 134 0.78 5.40 -13.69
N GLN A 135 0.81 4.16 -14.15
CA GLN A 135 -0.30 3.53 -14.82
C GLN A 135 -1.12 2.89 -13.71
N GLU A 136 -2.34 3.40 -13.47
CA GLU A 136 -3.41 2.50 -13.02
C GLU A 136 -3.20 1.17 -13.76
N VAL A 137 -3.40 0.04 -13.09
CA VAL A 137 -3.62 -1.21 -13.83
C VAL A 137 -4.92 -0.97 -14.61
N LYS A 138 -4.83 -0.26 -15.74
CA LYS A 138 -5.58 -0.50 -16.95
C LYS A 138 -5.17 -1.92 -17.30
N SER A 139 -5.74 -2.86 -16.57
CA SER A 139 -6.07 -4.13 -17.14
C SER A 139 -6.73 -3.76 -18.47
N GLU A 140 -6.08 -4.04 -19.60
CA GLU A 140 -6.70 -3.84 -20.93
C GLU A 140 -8.08 -4.53 -21.00
N VAL A 141 -8.33 -5.43 -20.06
CA VAL A 141 -9.56 -6.15 -19.83
C VAL A 141 -10.68 -5.30 -19.21
N PHE A 142 -10.38 -4.25 -18.42
CA PHE A 142 -11.38 -3.41 -17.73
C PHE A 142 -11.31 -1.93 -18.16
N PRO A 143 -12.46 -1.25 -18.37
CA PRO A 143 -13.82 -1.70 -18.09
C PRO A 143 -14.32 -2.74 -19.09
N LYS A 144 -14.79 -3.89 -18.59
CA LYS A 144 -15.31 -4.97 -19.43
C LYS A 144 -16.80 -4.74 -19.69
N ILE A 145 -17.18 -4.67 -20.96
CA ILE A 145 -18.57 -4.79 -21.38
C ILE A 145 -18.83 -6.25 -21.68
N PHE A 146 -19.84 -6.83 -21.04
CA PHE A 146 -20.20 -8.24 -21.21
C PHE A 146 -21.72 -8.41 -21.16
N SER A 147 -22.20 -9.51 -21.72
CA SER A 147 -23.61 -9.88 -21.64
C SER A 147 -23.81 -10.86 -20.49
N CYS A 148 -24.84 -10.65 -19.67
CA CYS A 148 -25.24 -11.61 -18.66
C CYS A 148 -25.57 -12.97 -19.32
N PRO A 149 -24.97 -14.09 -18.90
CA PRO A 149 -25.20 -15.40 -19.51
C PRO A 149 -26.63 -15.94 -19.33
N ILE A 150 -27.42 -15.35 -18.41
CA ILE A 150 -28.80 -15.76 -18.12
C ILE A 150 -29.84 -14.97 -18.90
N CYS A 151 -29.69 -13.64 -18.99
CA CYS A 151 -30.71 -12.77 -19.58
C CYS A 151 -30.20 -11.90 -20.74
N SER A 152 -28.94 -12.08 -21.16
CA SER A 152 -28.29 -11.31 -22.23
C SER A 152 -28.19 -9.80 -22.00
N LYS A 153 -28.54 -9.29 -20.81
CA LYS A 153 -28.38 -7.87 -20.46
C LYS A 153 -26.91 -7.47 -20.58
N LYS A 154 -26.64 -6.39 -21.33
CA LYS A 154 -25.30 -5.76 -21.37
C LYS A 154 -25.00 -5.10 -20.03
N LEU A 155 -23.86 -5.45 -19.45
CA LEU A 155 -23.36 -4.96 -18.16
C LEU A 155 -21.93 -4.43 -18.33
N LYS A 156 -21.51 -3.57 -17.41
CA LYS A 156 -20.15 -3.02 -17.34
C LYS A 156 -19.53 -3.35 -15.98
N ALA A 157 -18.36 -3.99 -16.00
CA ALA A 157 -17.54 -4.17 -14.82
C ALA A 157 -16.31 -3.27 -14.90
N VAL A 158 -15.99 -2.58 -13.81
CA VAL A 158 -14.81 -1.69 -13.71
C VAL A 158 -13.60 -2.38 -13.08
N LYS A 159 -13.79 -3.59 -12.54
CA LYS A 159 -12.75 -4.43 -11.90
C LYS A 159 -13.21 -5.89 -11.88
N SER A 160 -12.32 -6.81 -11.52
CA SER A 160 -12.68 -8.20 -11.19
C SER A 160 -13.49 -8.28 -9.89
N GLY A 161 -14.23 -9.37 -9.71
CA GLY A 161 -15.04 -9.63 -8.51
C GLY A 161 -16.44 -10.14 -8.80
N ARG A 162 -17.31 -10.12 -7.78
CA ARG A 162 -18.71 -10.55 -7.88
C ARG A 162 -19.64 -9.37 -8.18
N PHE A 163 -20.53 -9.55 -9.13
CA PHE A 163 -21.49 -8.55 -9.60
C PHE A 163 -22.89 -9.15 -9.64
N ARG A 164 -23.91 -8.32 -9.40
CA ARG A 164 -25.30 -8.71 -9.56
C ARG A 164 -25.83 -8.14 -10.87
N CYS A 165 -26.41 -8.99 -11.72
CA CYS A 165 -27.09 -8.54 -12.92
C CYS A 165 -28.23 -7.58 -12.56
N SER A 166 -28.31 -6.42 -13.23
CA SER A 166 -29.36 -5.43 -12.97
C SER A 166 -30.75 -5.93 -13.34
N GLU A 167 -30.83 -6.85 -14.30
CA GLU A 167 -32.06 -7.41 -14.85
C GLU A 167 -32.50 -8.66 -14.07
N CYS A 168 -31.86 -9.81 -14.29
CA CYS A 168 -32.26 -11.10 -13.70
C CYS A 168 -31.74 -11.36 -12.28
N LYS A 169 -31.00 -10.42 -11.69
CA LYS A 169 -30.42 -10.50 -10.33
C LYS A 169 -29.44 -11.66 -10.08
N THR A 170 -29.08 -12.44 -11.10
CA THR A 170 -28.03 -13.47 -11.05
C THR A 170 -26.70 -12.88 -10.59
N ILE A 171 -25.97 -13.64 -9.77
CA ILE A 171 -24.61 -13.32 -9.36
C ILE A 171 -23.63 -13.82 -10.42
N LEU A 172 -22.73 -12.94 -10.81
CA LEU A 172 -21.71 -13.17 -11.84
C LEU A 172 -20.36 -12.92 -11.20
N ALA A 173 -19.40 -13.83 -11.38
CA ALA A 173 -18.02 -13.64 -10.98
C ALA A 173 -17.17 -13.30 -12.20
N ILE A 174 -16.29 -12.32 -12.08
CA ILE A 174 -15.35 -11.94 -13.13
C ILE A 174 -13.94 -12.04 -12.57
N ASP A 175 -13.08 -12.82 -13.21
CA ASP A 175 -11.68 -12.95 -12.81
C ASP A 175 -10.81 -11.79 -13.30
N ASN A 176 -9.50 -11.84 -13.00
CA ASN A 176 -8.54 -10.83 -13.41
C ASN A 176 -8.27 -10.83 -14.93
N ASN A 177 -8.60 -11.91 -15.64
CA ASN A 177 -8.53 -12.03 -17.09
C ASN A 177 -9.85 -11.61 -17.76
N GLY A 178 -10.84 -11.16 -16.97
CA GLY A 178 -12.15 -10.72 -17.43
C GLY A 178 -13.06 -11.86 -17.87
N GLN A 179 -12.76 -13.12 -17.54
CA GLN A 179 -13.66 -14.22 -17.83
C GLN A 179 -14.86 -14.15 -16.89
N VAL A 180 -16.06 -14.31 -17.44
CA VAL A 180 -17.33 -14.17 -16.70
C VAL A 180 -17.89 -15.55 -16.41
N PHE A 181 -18.17 -15.82 -15.14
CA PHE A 181 -18.72 -17.06 -14.62
C PHE A 181 -20.02 -16.79 -13.87
N LEU A 182 -20.87 -17.82 -13.76
CA LEU A 182 -21.96 -17.82 -12.79
C LEU A 182 -21.35 -18.00 -11.39
N GLY A 183 -21.69 -17.10 -10.47
CA GLY A 183 -21.11 -17.04 -9.12
C GLY A 183 -22.10 -17.32 -8.00
#